data_AF-E6UHF2-F1
#
_entry.id   AF-E6UHF2-F1
#
_cell.length_a   1.000
_cell.length_b   1.000
_cell.length_c   1.000
_cell.angle_alpha   90.00
_cell.angle_beta   90.00
_cell.angle_gamma   90.00
#
_symmetry.space_group_name_H-M   'P 1'
#
loop_
_entity.id
_entity.type
_entity.pdbx_description
1 polymer ?
#
loop_
_entity_poly.entity_id
_entity_poly.type
_entity_poly.pdbx_seq_one_letter_code
_entity_poly.pdbx_strand_id
1 'polypeptide(L)'
;MADEFVVDDSVFKSVDITKIAAFINKAPGLVDEFEKIKEDFNNVNSELLAIWVGEGADEYKQETDHILEKIGDLKTTIEAINSTTLADIRKQFSDADDELGKFNRQQASDGE
;
A
#
# COMPACT_ATOMS: atom_id res chain seq x y z
N MET A 1 -2.85 -4.39 -19.43
CA MET A 1 -3.47 -5.56 -20.08
C MET A 1 -2.52 -6.72 -19.85
N ALA A 2 -3.00 -7.88 -19.46
CA ALA A 2 -2.16 -9.08 -19.35
C ALA A 2 -1.63 -9.43 -20.75
N ASP A 3 -0.34 -9.74 -20.86
CA ASP A 3 0.22 -10.27 -22.10
C ASP A 3 -0.33 -11.68 -22.35
N GLU A 4 -0.61 -11.98 -23.62
CA GLU A 4 -1.10 -13.28 -24.08
C GLU A 4 -0.07 -13.89 -25.04
N PHE A 5 0.19 -15.18 -24.91
CA PHE A 5 1.00 -15.91 -25.88
C PHE A 5 0.35 -17.26 -26.24
N VAL A 6 0.60 -17.72 -27.46
CA VAL A 6 -0.05 -18.91 -28.04
C VAL A 6 0.98 -20.01 -28.25
N VAL A 7 0.65 -21.23 -27.81
CA VAL A 7 1.43 -22.46 -28.04
C VAL A 7 0.45 -23.56 -28.42
N ASP A 8 0.65 -24.21 -29.57
CA ASP A 8 -0.11 -25.38 -30.04
C ASP A 8 -1.64 -25.26 -29.84
N ASP A 9 -2.23 -24.23 -30.49
CA ASP A 9 -3.63 -23.81 -30.39
C ASP A 9 -4.16 -23.43 -28.98
N SER A 10 -3.30 -23.44 -27.96
CA SER A 10 -3.62 -23.05 -26.58
C SER A 10 -3.16 -21.62 -26.27
N VAL A 11 -4.05 -20.81 -25.67
CA VAL A 11 -3.77 -19.41 -25.28
C VAL A 11 -3.41 -19.36 -23.80
N PHE A 12 -2.20 -18.90 -23.49
CA PHE A 12 -1.74 -18.66 -22.12
C PHE A 12 -1.82 -17.16 -21.80
N LYS A 13 -2.30 -16.84 -20.59
CA LYS A 13 -2.50 -15.47 -20.13
C LYS A 13 -1.65 -15.21 -18.89
N SER A 14 -0.95 -14.09 -18.90
CA SER A 14 -0.24 -13.62 -17.71
C SER A 14 -1.18 -13.22 -16.58
N VAL A 15 -0.73 -13.38 -15.34
CA VAL A 15 -1.47 -12.93 -14.15
C VAL A 15 -1.62 -11.40 -14.15
N ASP A 16 -2.86 -10.91 -14.03
CA ASP A 16 -3.13 -9.47 -13.91
C ASP A 16 -2.84 -8.95 -12.49
N ILE A 17 -1.66 -8.37 -12.31
CA ILE A 17 -1.21 -7.74 -11.07
C ILE A 17 -1.39 -6.21 -11.05
N THR A 18 -2.14 -5.64 -12.01
CA THR A 18 -2.24 -4.18 -12.21
C THR A 18 -2.86 -3.48 -11.00
N LYS A 19 -3.87 -4.09 -10.37
CA LYS A 19 -4.52 -3.53 -9.17
C LYS A 19 -3.59 -3.50 -7.95
N ILE A 20 -2.76 -4.52 -7.78
CA ILE A 20 -1.75 -4.57 -6.71
C ILE A 20 -0.71 -3.48 -6.95
N ALA A 21 -0.21 -3.35 -8.18
CA ALA A 21 0.72 -2.29 -8.56
C ALA A 21 0.12 -0.88 -8.35
N ALA A 22 -1.15 -0.67 -8.71
CA ALA A 22 -1.83 0.60 -8.52
C ALA A 22 -1.96 0.98 -7.04
N PHE A 23 -2.28 0.02 -6.16
CA PHE A 23 -2.30 0.26 -4.72
C PHE A 23 -0.89 0.60 -4.20
N ILE A 24 0.13 -0.17 -4.63
CA ILE A 24 1.52 0.06 -4.19
C ILE A 24 2.00 1.46 -4.52
N ASN A 25 1.66 1.94 -5.71
CA ASN A 25 2.02 3.28 -6.17
C ASN A 25 1.23 4.39 -5.48
N LYS A 26 0.01 4.11 -4.99
CA LYS A 26 -0.84 5.10 -4.31
C LYS A 26 -0.51 5.25 -2.82
N ALA A 27 -0.02 4.19 -2.17
CA ALA A 27 0.20 4.19 -0.72
C ALA A 27 1.15 5.30 -0.21
N PRO A 28 2.26 5.66 -0.89
CA PRO A 28 3.09 6.78 -0.47
C PRO A 28 2.33 8.11 -0.42
N GLY A 29 1.49 8.39 -1.44
CA GLY A 29 0.66 9.60 -1.44
C GLY A 29 -0.39 9.61 -0.34
N LEU A 30 -0.96 8.45 0.00
CA LEU A 30 -1.85 8.33 1.17
C LEU A 30 -1.11 8.63 2.47
N VAL A 31 0.11 8.13 2.63
CA VAL A 31 0.95 8.42 3.81
C VAL A 31 1.24 9.91 3.92
N ASP A 32 1.60 10.56 2.81
CA ASP A 32 1.86 12.01 2.78
C ASP A 32 0.60 12.82 3.15
N GLU A 33 -0.56 12.42 2.64
CA GLU A 33 -1.85 13.04 3.01
C GLU A 33 -2.15 12.88 4.50
N PHE A 34 -1.90 11.70 5.07
CA PHE A 34 -2.09 11.45 6.51
C PHE A 34 -1.14 12.27 7.38
N GLU A 35 0.14 12.40 7.01
CA GLU A 35 1.09 13.25 7.74
C GLU A 35 0.66 14.72 7.70
N LYS A 36 0.18 15.20 6.56
CA LYS A 36 -0.35 16.56 6.47
C LYS A 36 -1.56 16.79 7.37
N ILE A 37 -2.51 15.83 7.41
CA ILE A 37 -3.66 15.89 8.32
C ILE A 37 -3.20 15.93 9.79
N LYS A 38 -2.18 15.14 10.12
CA LYS A 38 -1.60 15.11 11.47
C LYS A 38 -0.98 16.45 11.85
N GLU A 39 -0.22 17.07 10.96
CA GLU A 39 0.36 18.40 11.16
C GLU A 39 -0.73 19.46 11.34
N ASP A 40 -1.72 19.49 10.45
CA ASP A 40 -2.84 20.45 10.52
C ASP A 40 -3.63 20.29 11.83
N PHE A 41 -3.93 19.04 12.23
CA PHE A 41 -4.60 18.75 13.49
C PHE A 41 -3.78 19.23 14.70
N ASN A 42 -2.48 18.94 14.72
CA ASN A 42 -1.59 19.37 15.81
C ASN A 42 -1.48 20.90 15.91
N ASN A 43 -1.42 21.58 14.76
CA ASN A 43 -1.33 23.04 14.70
C ASN A 43 -2.61 23.69 15.27
N VAL A 44 -3.78 23.25 14.80
CA VAL A 44 -5.08 23.76 15.29
C VAL A 44 -5.22 23.56 16.80
N ASN A 45 -4.88 22.38 17.31
CA ASN A 45 -5.01 22.09 18.74
C ASN A 45 -4.01 22.89 19.57
N SER A 46 -2.79 23.07 19.07
CA SER A 46 -1.76 23.88 19.74
C SER A 46 -2.17 25.35 19.83
N GLU A 47 -2.76 25.91 18.76
CA GLU A 47 -3.28 27.28 18.77
C GLU A 47 -4.44 27.46 19.76
N LEU A 48 -5.35 26.48 19.83
CA LEU A 48 -6.46 26.50 20.78
C LEU A 48 -5.97 26.44 22.24
N LEU A 49 -5.08 25.49 22.54
CA LEU A 49 -4.55 25.25 23.90
C LEU A 49 -3.58 26.35 24.35
N ALA A 50 -3.05 27.18 23.45
CA ALA A 50 -2.27 28.35 23.81
C ALA A 50 -3.11 29.42 24.54
N ILE A 51 -4.42 29.44 24.30
CA ILE A 51 -5.35 30.45 24.82
C ILE A 51 -6.30 29.83 25.86
N TRP A 52 -6.70 28.59 25.65
CA TRP A 52 -7.62 27.88 26.55
C TRP A 52 -6.86 27.13 27.64
N VAL A 53 -7.13 27.48 28.90
CA VAL A 53 -6.48 26.91 30.10
C VAL A 53 -7.52 26.36 31.09
N GLY A 54 -7.08 25.46 31.97
CA GLY A 54 -7.89 24.84 33.03
C GLY A 54 -8.20 23.37 32.74
N GLU A 55 -8.94 22.74 33.66
CA GLU A 55 -9.22 21.30 33.65
C GLU A 55 -9.80 20.79 32.32
N GLY A 56 -10.73 21.53 31.71
CA GLY A 56 -11.29 21.16 30.41
C GLY A 56 -10.27 21.21 29.26
N ALA A 57 -9.27 22.10 29.34
CA ALA A 57 -8.18 22.15 28.36
C ALA A 57 -7.22 20.96 28.54
N ASP A 58 -7.00 20.52 29.79
CA ASP A 58 -6.17 19.34 30.10
C ASP A 58 -6.82 18.05 29.58
N GLU A 59 -8.13 17.87 29.82
CA GLU A 59 -8.90 16.74 29.27
C GLU A 59 -8.91 16.74 27.74
N TYR A 60 -9.15 17.91 27.13
CA TYR A 60 -9.11 18.06 25.69
C TYR A 60 -7.74 17.69 25.12
N LYS A 61 -6.65 18.17 25.74
CA LYS A 61 -5.29 17.83 25.33
C LYS A 61 -5.07 16.32 25.35
N GLN A 62 -5.51 15.64 26.40
CA GLN A 62 -5.39 14.19 26.52
C GLN A 62 -6.08 13.45 25.36
N GLU A 63 -7.29 13.87 24.98
CA GLU A 63 -7.99 13.30 23.84
C GLU A 63 -7.29 13.59 22.51
N THR A 64 -6.77 14.81 22.32
CA THR A 64 -6.02 15.16 21.10
C THR A 64 -4.70 14.39 20.99
N ASP A 65 -3.98 14.19 22.09
CA ASP A 65 -2.76 13.38 22.13
C ASP A 65 -3.06 11.92 21.75
N HIS A 66 -4.16 11.35 22.24
CA HIS A 66 -4.60 10.01 21.91
C HIS A 66 -5.05 9.86 20.43
N ILE A 67 -5.66 10.89 19.86
CA ILE A 67 -5.97 10.93 18.42
C ILE A 67 -4.67 10.94 17.59
N LEU A 68 -3.69 11.75 17.97
CA LEU A 68 -2.38 11.83 17.29
C LEU A 68 -1.63 10.50 17.33
N GLU A 69 -1.68 9.78 18.45
CA GLU A 69 -1.12 8.43 18.59
C GLU A 69 -1.74 7.45 17.58
N LYS A 70 -3.08 7.39 17.52
CA LYS A 70 -3.80 6.52 16.57
C LYS A 70 -3.52 6.84 15.11
N ILE A 71 -3.35 8.13 14.76
CA ILE A 71 -2.97 8.53 13.41
C ILE A 71 -1.57 8.02 13.06
N GLY A 72 -0.63 8.05 14.02
CA GLY A 72 0.71 7.48 13.84
C GLY A 72 0.69 5.97 13.56
N ASP A 73 -0.18 5.23 14.24
CA ASP A 73 -0.36 3.79 14.02
C ASP A 73 -0.87 3.46 12.61
N LEU A 74 -1.76 4.30 12.07
CA LEU A 74 -2.31 4.13 10.72
C LEU A 74 -1.22 4.26 9.64
N LYS A 75 -0.31 5.23 9.76
CA LYS A 75 0.83 5.36 8.84
C LYS A 75 1.68 4.10 8.83
N THR A 76 2.11 3.66 10.02
CA THR A 76 2.94 2.47 10.18
C THR A 76 2.26 1.23 9.57
N THR A 77 0.95 1.11 9.75
CA THR A 77 0.15 0.02 9.18
C THR A 77 0.12 0.06 7.65
N ILE A 78 -0.12 1.23 7.05
CA ILE A 78 -0.15 1.40 5.58
C ILE A 78 1.22 1.11 4.98
N GLU A 79 2.29 1.63 5.58
CA GLU A 79 3.67 1.38 5.14
C GLU A 79 4.04 -0.10 5.25
N ALA A 80 3.69 -0.77 6.35
CA ALA A 80 3.95 -2.19 6.55
C ALA A 80 3.24 -3.04 5.49
N ILE A 81 1.93 -2.84 5.30
CA ILE A 81 1.15 -3.57 4.28
C ILE A 81 1.75 -3.36 2.88
N ASN A 82 2.18 -2.14 2.58
CA ASN A 82 2.66 -1.80 1.26
C ASN A 82 4.07 -2.32 0.96
N SER A 83 5.01 -2.10 1.88
CA SER A 83 6.43 -2.41 1.69
C SER A 83 6.76 -3.89 1.86
N THR A 84 5.95 -4.63 2.61
CA THR A 84 6.14 -6.07 2.86
C THR A 84 5.12 -6.87 2.07
N THR A 85 3.91 -7.04 2.61
CA THR A 85 2.89 -7.95 2.11
C THR A 85 2.57 -7.77 0.63
N LEU A 86 2.25 -6.55 0.18
CA LEU A 86 1.83 -6.34 -1.21
C LEU A 86 2.98 -6.39 -2.21
N ALA A 87 4.16 -5.89 -1.84
CA ALA A 87 5.36 -6.00 -2.66
C ALA A 87 5.78 -7.47 -2.84
N ASP A 88 5.73 -8.25 -1.77
CA ASP A 88 6.07 -9.68 -1.78
C ASP A 88 5.05 -10.48 -2.60
N ILE A 89 3.75 -10.25 -2.40
CA ILE A 89 2.69 -10.90 -3.18
C ILE A 89 2.86 -10.58 -4.67
N ARG A 90 3.08 -9.31 -5.02
CA ARG A 90 3.29 -8.90 -6.41
C ARG A 90 4.48 -9.62 -7.03
N LYS A 91 5.59 -9.73 -6.28
CA LYS A 91 6.78 -10.42 -6.73
C LYS A 91 6.54 -11.92 -6.92
N GLN A 92 5.92 -12.59 -5.95
CA GLN A 92 5.62 -14.02 -6.03
C GLN A 92 4.75 -14.36 -7.25
N PHE A 93 3.73 -13.55 -7.54
CA PHE A 93 2.92 -13.74 -8.74
C PHE A 93 3.71 -13.51 -10.02
N SER A 94 4.57 -12.49 -10.07
CA SER A 94 5.43 -12.23 -11.23
C SER A 94 6.42 -13.36 -11.47
N ASP A 95 7.09 -13.83 -10.43
CA ASP A 95 8.10 -14.90 -10.51
C ASP A 95 7.43 -16.22 -10.98
N ALA A 96 6.24 -16.54 -10.44
CA ALA A 96 5.47 -17.71 -10.85
C ALA A 96 4.99 -17.62 -12.31
N ASP A 97 4.53 -16.44 -12.75
CA ASP A 97 4.10 -16.21 -14.14
C ASP A 97 5.28 -16.37 -15.12
N ASP A 98 6.46 -15.84 -14.75
CA ASP A 98 7.69 -15.95 -15.55
C ASP A 98 8.17 -17.41 -15.65
N GLU A 99 8.14 -18.17 -14.56
CA GLU A 99 8.49 -19.59 -14.54
C GLU A 99 7.54 -20.43 -15.40
N LEU A 100 6.23 -20.24 -15.24
CA LEU A 100 5.21 -20.91 -16.06
C LEU A 100 5.35 -20.55 -17.54
N GLY A 101 5.60 -19.28 -17.85
CA GLY A 101 5.84 -18.83 -19.21
C GLY A 101 7.07 -19.49 -19.84
N LYS A 102 8.18 -19.63 -19.10
CA LYS A 102 9.38 -20.33 -19.56
C LYS A 102 9.11 -21.81 -19.80
N PHE A 103 8.42 -22.47 -18.88
CA PHE A 103 8.06 -23.89 -18.99
C PHE A 103 7.19 -24.16 -20.23
N ASN A 104 6.15 -23.36 -20.43
CA ASN A 104 5.24 -23.51 -21.58
C ASN A 104 6.00 -23.32 -22.91
N ARG A 105 6.94 -22.36 -22.99
CA ARG A 105 7.78 -22.15 -24.17
C ARG A 105 8.76 -23.29 -24.42
N GLN A 106 9.33 -23.89 -23.38
CA GLN A 106 10.19 -25.07 -23.50
C GLN A 106 9.42 -26.31 -23.98
N GLN A 107 8.24 -26.57 -23.42
CA GLN A 107 7.40 -27.68 -23.91
C GLN A 107 7.00 -27.50 -25.37
N ALA A 108 6.75 -26.26 -25.80
CA ALA A 108 6.47 -25.95 -27.20
C ALA A 108 7.65 -26.29 -28.12
N SER A 109 8.88 -26.00 -27.69
CA SER A 109 10.09 -26.23 -28.49
C SER A 109 10.56 -27.69 -28.51
N ASP A 110 10.29 -28.44 -27.43
CA ASP A 110 10.70 -29.84 -27.29
C ASP A 110 9.70 -30.82 -27.95
N GLY A 111 8.52 -30.33 -28.36
CA GLY A 111 7.47 -31.09 -29.04
C GLY A 111 7.55 -31.09 -30.57
N GLU A 112 8.49 -30.34 -31.18
CA GLU A 112 8.87 -30.40 -32.60
C GLU A 112 9.95 -31.45 -32.88
#